data_AF-A0A951C317-F1
#
_entry.id   AF-A0A951C317-F1
#
_cell.length_a   1.000
_cell.length_b   1.000
_cell.length_c   1.000
_cell.angle_alpha   90.00
_cell.angle_beta   90.00
_cell.angle_gamma   90.00
#
_symmetry.space_group_name_H-M   'P 1'
#
loop_
_entity.id
_entity.type
_entity.pdbx_description
1 polymer ?
#
loop_
_entity_poly.entity_id
_entity_poly.type
_entity_poly.pdbx_seq_one_letter_code
_entity_poly.pdbx_strand_id
1 'polypeptide(L)'
;MRVVAARLICLAAAISLAAVSSDFRKALPGYRYQFPRDHFNHPDFRTEWWYYTGNLRSADGRRFGFELVFFRQGERRGPSD
;
A
#
# COMPACT_ATOMS: atom_id res chain seq x y z
N MET A 1 -24.34 26.16 -34.77
CA MET A 1 -23.77 26.45 -33.43
C MET A 1 -24.18 25.49 -32.30
N ARG A 2 -25.23 24.65 -32.44
CA ARG A 2 -25.69 23.75 -31.35
C ARG A 2 -25.07 22.33 -31.37
N VAL A 3 -24.42 21.93 -32.46
CA VAL A 3 -23.84 20.58 -32.60
C VAL A 3 -22.38 20.50 -32.10
N VAL A 4 -21.67 21.64 -32.05
CA VAL A 4 -20.28 21.71 -31.54
C VAL A 4 -20.24 21.64 -30.01
N ALA A 5 -21.22 22.24 -29.32
CA ALA A 5 -21.30 22.23 -27.86
C ALA A 5 -21.55 20.84 -27.26
N ALA A 6 -22.30 19.98 -27.95
CA ALA A 6 -22.58 18.61 -27.49
C ALA A 6 -21.33 17.71 -27.50
N ARG A 7 -20.37 17.93 -28.42
CA ARG A 7 -19.12 17.16 -28.48
C ARG A 7 -18.10 17.57 -27.39
N LEU A 8 -18.16 18.81 -26.92
CA LEU A 8 -17.30 19.31 -25.82
C LEU A 8 -17.74 18.77 -24.44
N ILE A 9 -19.04 18.53 -24.24
CA ILE A 9 -19.59 17.99 -22.99
C ILE A 9 -19.28 16.49 -22.86
N CYS A 10 -19.31 15.73 -23.96
CA CYS A 10 -18.94 14.30 -23.96
C CYS A 10 -17.45 14.05 -23.64
N LEU A 11 -16.55 14.98 -24.00
CA LEU A 11 -15.12 14.82 -23.72
C LEU A 11 -14.78 15.08 -22.24
N ALA A 12 -15.46 16.04 -21.60
CA ALA A 12 -15.28 16.30 -20.17
C ALA A 12 -15.77 15.12 -19.28
N ALA A 13 -16.87 14.45 -19.67
CA ALA A 13 -17.39 13.30 -18.95
C ALA A 13 -16.48 12.06 -19.02
N ALA A 14 -15.75 11.87 -20.13
CA ALA A 14 -14.78 10.78 -20.27
C ALA A 14 -13.51 10.99 -19.43
N ILE A 15 -13.12 12.26 -19.18
CA ILE A 15 -11.96 12.59 -18.34
C ILE A 15 -12.28 12.44 -16.85
N SER A 16 -13.54 12.67 -16.44
CA SER A 16 -13.96 12.51 -15.04
C SER A 16 -14.21 11.06 -14.58
N LEU A 17 -14.38 10.10 -15.50
CA LEU A 17 -14.56 8.68 -15.14
C LEU A 17 -13.25 7.92 -14.91
N ALA A 18 -12.10 8.54 -15.19
CA ALA A 18 -10.79 8.05 -14.76
C ALA A 18 -10.51 8.41 -13.27
N ALA A 19 -11.57 8.50 -12.47
CA ALA A 19 -11.51 8.77 -11.05
C ALA A 19 -10.76 7.63 -10.32
N VAL A 20 -9.47 7.87 -10.11
CA VAL A 20 -8.64 7.43 -8.98
C VAL A 20 -8.88 5.97 -8.54
N SER A 21 -8.27 5.03 -9.25
CA SER A 21 -7.68 3.89 -8.55
C SER A 21 -6.21 4.22 -8.29
N SER A 22 -5.84 4.45 -7.02
CA SER A 22 -4.42 4.51 -6.66
C SER A 22 -3.85 3.10 -6.82
N ASP A 23 -3.20 2.83 -7.96
CA ASP A 23 -2.48 1.58 -8.13
C ASP A 23 -1.32 1.53 -7.14
N PHE A 24 -1.23 0.44 -6.39
CA PHE A 24 -0.07 0.20 -5.55
C PHE A 24 1.20 0.16 -6.40
N ARG A 25 2.28 0.74 -5.89
CA ARG A 25 3.58 0.72 -6.56
C ARG A 25 4.09 -0.71 -6.71
N LYS A 26 4.71 -0.99 -7.85
CA LYS A 26 5.51 -2.20 -8.06
C LYS A 26 6.88 -2.01 -7.41
N ALA A 27 7.38 -3.06 -6.76
CA ALA A 27 8.75 -3.10 -6.25
C ALA A 27 9.72 -3.35 -7.42
N LEU A 28 10.20 -2.26 -8.03
CA LEU A 28 11.19 -2.31 -9.12
C LEU A 28 12.63 -2.19 -8.56
N PRO A 29 13.64 -2.71 -9.29
CA PRO A 29 15.04 -2.53 -8.91
C PRO A 29 15.46 -1.05 -8.82
N GLY A 30 16.52 -0.78 -8.06
CA GLY A 30 17.12 0.56 -7.96
C GLY A 30 16.58 1.44 -6.82
N TYR A 31 15.76 0.88 -5.92
CA TYR A 31 15.33 1.59 -4.72
C TYR A 31 16.53 1.94 -3.84
N ARG A 32 16.63 3.21 -3.45
CA ARG A 32 17.67 3.70 -2.53
C ARG A 32 17.08 3.85 -1.14
N TYR A 33 17.45 2.93 -0.25
CA TYR A 33 17.03 2.96 1.14
C TYR A 33 17.54 4.21 1.86
N GLN A 34 16.68 4.84 2.65
CA GLN A 34 17.04 5.97 3.50
C GLN A 34 16.44 5.75 4.89
N PHE A 35 17.31 5.68 5.88
CA PHE A 35 16.95 5.50 7.27
C PHE A 35 17.10 6.84 8.02
N PRO A 36 16.21 7.15 8.97
CA PRO A 36 15.21 6.26 9.57
C PRO A 36 13.86 6.18 8.83
N ARG A 37 13.66 6.90 7.71
CA ARG A 37 12.37 6.92 6.99
C ARG A 37 11.86 5.50 6.68
N ASP A 38 12.72 4.65 6.13
CA ASP A 38 12.32 3.30 5.70
C ASP A 38 12.23 2.29 6.87
N HIS A 39 12.30 2.73 8.13
CA HIS A 39 11.87 1.92 9.28
C HIS A 39 10.35 1.87 9.44
N PHE A 40 9.65 2.90 8.93
CA PHE A 40 8.21 3.07 9.09
C PHE A 40 7.43 2.37 7.97
N ASN A 41 6.13 2.60 7.90
CA ASN A 41 5.27 1.98 6.91
C ASN A 41 5.47 2.53 5.48
N HIS A 42 5.18 1.69 4.50
CA HIS A 42 5.27 1.99 3.07
C HIS A 42 3.87 1.84 2.43
N PRO A 43 2.96 2.81 2.65
CA PRO A 43 1.53 2.69 2.30
C PRO A 43 1.27 2.53 0.80
N ASP A 44 2.18 3.03 -0.03
CA ASP A 44 2.08 2.95 -1.49
C ASP A 44 2.24 1.51 -2.03
N PHE A 45 2.72 0.57 -1.22
CA PHE A 45 2.78 -0.85 -1.58
C PHE A 45 1.61 -1.62 -0.96
N ARG A 46 1.09 -2.60 -1.71
CA ARG A 46 -0.06 -3.41 -1.30
C ARG A 46 0.25 -4.28 -0.09
N THR A 47 1.41 -4.91 -0.11
CA THR A 47 1.82 -5.88 0.91
C THR A 47 2.99 -5.32 1.68
N GLU A 48 2.89 -5.39 3.01
CA GLU A 48 3.98 -5.03 3.91
C GLU A 48 3.94 -5.94 5.14
N TRP A 49 5.11 -6.28 5.65
CA TRP A 49 5.24 -7.15 6.82
C TRP A 49 6.34 -6.67 7.75
N TRP A 50 6.13 -6.89 9.04
CA TRP A 50 7.17 -6.81 10.06
C TRP A 50 7.28 -8.16 10.73
N TYR A 51 8.45 -8.78 10.63
CA TYR A 51 8.70 -10.12 11.12
C TYR A 51 9.76 -10.08 12.22
N TYR A 52 9.33 -10.33 13.45
CA TYR A 52 10.19 -10.43 14.63
C TYR A 52 10.29 -11.88 15.06
N THR A 53 11.52 -12.40 15.15
CA THR A 53 11.81 -13.72 15.72
C THR A 53 12.88 -13.58 16.77
N GLY A 54 12.89 -14.50 17.73
CA GLY A 54 13.94 -14.50 18.73
C GLY A 54 13.89 -15.67 19.67
N ASN A 55 14.87 -15.67 20.57
CA ASN A 55 15.02 -16.65 21.62
C ASN A 55 15.01 -15.92 22.96
N LEU A 56 14.24 -16.43 23.92
CA LEU A 56 14.13 -15.90 25.27
C LEU A 56 14.66 -16.92 26.27
N ARG A 57 15.14 -16.43 27.40
CA ARG A 57 15.48 -17.24 28.57
C ARG A 57 14.71 -16.68 29.76
N SER A 58 13.94 -17.52 30.43
CA SER A 58 13.26 -17.14 31.68
C SER A 58 14.22 -17.09 32.86
N ALA A 59 13.76 -16.54 33.97
CA ALA A 59 14.56 -16.39 35.20
C ALA A 59 15.04 -17.74 35.77
N ASP A 60 14.24 -18.80 35.65
CA ASP A 60 14.58 -20.18 36.02
C ASP A 60 15.45 -20.90 34.97
N GLY A 61 15.78 -20.23 33.86
CA GLY A 61 16.72 -20.71 32.86
C GLY A 61 16.13 -21.51 31.71
N ARG A 62 14.81 -21.73 31.69
CA ARG A 62 14.12 -22.34 30.53
C ARG A 62 14.25 -21.46 29.29
N ARG A 63 14.41 -22.11 28.13
CA ARG A 63 14.53 -21.45 26.82
C ARG A 63 13.21 -21.48 26.07
N PHE A 64 12.91 -20.39 25.37
CA PHE A 64 11.75 -20.26 24.50
C PHE A 64 12.17 -19.68 23.16
N GLY A 65 11.55 -20.13 22.08
CA GLY A 65 11.52 -19.41 20.82
C GLY A 65 10.24 -18.59 20.73
N PHE A 66 10.28 -17.44 20.06
CA PHE A 66 9.08 -16.71 19.70
C PHE A 66 9.13 -16.20 18.27
N GLU A 67 7.94 -15.98 17.73
CA GLU A 67 7.68 -15.35 16.46
C GLU A 67 6.50 -14.39 16.63
N LEU A 68 6.63 -13.20 16.03
CA LEU A 68 5.61 -12.17 15.96
C LEU A 68 5.64 -11.57 14.55
N VAL A 69 4.51 -11.65 13.85
CA VAL A 69 4.38 -11.13 12.48
C VAL A 69 3.19 -10.18 12.41
N PHE A 70 3.43 -8.99 11.89
CA PHE A 70 2.39 -8.06 11.47
C PHE A 70 2.29 -8.09 9.96
N PHE A 71 1.08 -8.34 9.44
CA PHE A 71 0.78 -8.23 8.02
C PHE A 71 -0.12 -7.02 7.77
N ARG A 72 0.29 -6.17 6.84
CA ARG A 72 -0.55 -5.12 6.27
C ARG A 72 -0.88 -5.53 4.83
N GLN A 73 -2.18 -5.55 4.53
CA GLN A 73 -2.71 -5.66 3.18
C GLN A 73 -3.48 -4.38 2.85
N GLY A 74 -3.05 -3.71 1.78
CA GLY A 74 -3.77 -2.59 1.21
C GLY A 74 -5.01 -3.09 0.48
N GLU A 75 -6.16 -2.58 0.90
CA GLU A 75 -7.45 -2.88 0.28
C GLU A 75 -7.81 -1.82 -0.77
N ARG A 76 -8.28 -2.27 -1.93
CA ARG A 76 -8.87 -1.38 -2.93
C ARG A 76 -10.32 -1.15 -2.51
N ARG A 77 -10.63 0.03 -1.97
CA ARG A 77 -12.03 0.40 -1.75
C ARG A 77 -12.69 0.61 -3.12
N GLY A 78 -13.72 -0.20 -3.41
CA GLY A 78 -14.68 0.12 -4.48
C GLY A 78 -15.55 1.31 -4.08
N PRO A 79 -16.46 1.78 -4.96
CA PRO A 79 -17.48 2.75 -4.55
C PRO A 79 -18.17 2.21 -3.30
N SER A 80 -18.29 3.03 -2.26
CA SER A 80 -19.14 2.71 -1.12
C SER A 80 -20.59 2.64 -1.63
N ASP A 81 -21.27 1.53 -1.34
CA ASP A 81 -22.74 1.43 -1.47
C ASP A 81 -23.45 2.59 -0.74
#